data_AF-A0A451G325-F1
#
_entry.id   AF-A0A451G325-F1
#
_cell.length_a   1.000
_cell.length_b   1.000
_cell.length_c   1.000
_cell.angle_alpha   90.00
_cell.angle_beta   90.00
_cell.angle_gamma   90.00
#
_symmetry.space_group_name_H-M   'P 1'
#
loop_
_entity.id
_entity.type
_entity.pdbx_description
1 polymer ?
#
loop_
_entity_poly.entity_id
_entity_poly.type
_entity_poly.pdbx_seq_one_letter_code
_entity_poly.pdbx_strand_id
1 'polypeptide(L)'
;SITRSHSENLQRYETWRANPHHESVDELRNRVKGVSAKPFIETLPSIDALHCDIGNAAEFYRIFQLEIGEVYKNPNATKEERKKWQTILDKHLRTKMNLKPIMRMNGNFARKLMTKETVESVCELLHCEERQVALKELMDLYLKMKPVWRSSCPAKECPELLCQYSYHSQRFAELLSTKFKYRYGGKITNYFHKTLAHVPEIIERDGSIGAWA
;
A
#
# COMPACT_ATOMS: atom_id res chain seq x y z
N SER A 1 -15.08 0.50 -7.42
CA SER A 1 -15.80 1.78 -7.34
C SER A 1 -15.98 2.18 -5.89
N ILE A 2 -16.08 3.48 -5.64
CA ILE A 2 -16.30 4.07 -4.32
C ILE A 2 -17.81 4.12 -4.05
N THR A 3 -18.25 3.49 -2.96
CA THR A 3 -19.69 3.43 -2.60
C THR A 3 -20.02 4.06 -1.26
N ARG A 4 -19.06 4.13 -0.33
CA ARG A 4 -19.27 4.67 1.01
C ARG A 4 -19.41 6.19 0.99
N SER A 5 -20.45 6.69 1.65
CA SER A 5 -20.68 8.12 1.94
C SER A 5 -21.11 8.32 3.41
N HIS A 6 -21.12 9.58 3.88
CA HIS A 6 -21.60 9.91 5.22
C HIS A 6 -23.07 9.53 5.42
N SER A 7 -23.93 9.87 4.45
CA SER A 7 -25.36 9.53 4.45
C SER A 7 -25.62 8.02 4.46
N GLU A 8 -24.88 7.25 3.64
CA GLU A 8 -25.01 5.78 3.62
C GLU A 8 -24.57 5.17 4.97
N ASN A 9 -23.49 5.68 5.58
CA ASN A 9 -23.04 5.19 6.87
C ASN A 9 -24.04 5.50 8.01
N LEU A 10 -24.74 6.64 7.96
CA LEU A 10 -25.83 6.93 8.89
C LEU A 10 -26.95 5.89 8.76
N GLN A 11 -27.39 5.58 7.53
CA GLN A 11 -28.43 4.58 7.28
C GLN A 11 -28.00 3.17 7.75
N ARG A 12 -26.75 2.79 7.47
CA ARG A 12 -26.18 1.51 7.94
C ARG A 12 -26.12 1.43 9.45
N TYR A 13 -25.79 2.51 10.15
CA TYR A 13 -25.83 2.56 11.61
C TYR A 13 -27.25 2.40 12.16
N GLU A 14 -28.25 3.05 11.56
CA GLU A 14 -29.65 2.87 11.99
C GLU A 14 -30.11 1.42 11.80
N THR A 15 -29.66 0.75 10.72
CA THR A 15 -29.87 -0.69 10.50
C THR A 15 -29.19 -1.54 11.57
N TRP A 16 -27.93 -1.23 11.91
CA TRP A 16 -27.19 -1.91 12.98
C TRP A 16 -27.89 -1.79 14.34
N ARG A 17 -28.36 -0.58 14.68
CA ARG A 17 -29.03 -0.31 15.96
C ARG A 17 -30.38 -0.99 16.06
N ALA A 18 -31.17 -0.97 14.99
CA ALA A 18 -32.53 -1.51 14.99
C ALA A 18 -32.59 -3.04 14.80
N ASN A 19 -31.60 -3.63 14.13
CA ASN A 19 -31.59 -5.04 13.70
C ASN A 19 -32.96 -5.54 13.22
N PRO A 20 -33.53 -4.93 12.16
CA PRO A 20 -34.92 -5.21 11.75
C PRO A 20 -35.14 -6.63 11.22
N HIS A 21 -34.05 -7.36 10.92
CA HIS A 21 -34.07 -8.72 10.40
C HIS A 21 -33.75 -9.78 11.46
N HIS A 22 -33.56 -9.37 12.72
CA HIS A 22 -33.19 -10.26 13.84
C HIS A 22 -31.98 -11.16 13.52
N GLU A 23 -31.00 -10.59 12.83
CA GLU A 23 -29.78 -11.28 12.42
C GLU A 23 -28.85 -11.51 13.61
N SER A 24 -28.02 -12.54 13.52
CA SER A 24 -26.88 -12.71 14.42
C SER A 24 -25.87 -11.56 14.24
N VAL A 25 -24.98 -11.40 15.22
CA VAL A 25 -23.99 -10.29 15.20
C VAL A 25 -23.10 -10.32 13.95
N ASP A 26 -22.71 -11.50 13.46
CA ASP A 26 -21.83 -11.65 12.30
C ASP A 26 -22.57 -11.37 10.99
N GLU A 27 -23.81 -11.84 10.86
CA GLU A 27 -24.69 -11.56 9.73
C GLU A 27 -25.01 -10.07 9.63
N LEU A 28 -25.40 -9.45 10.76
CA LEU A 28 -25.69 -8.02 10.83
C LEU A 28 -24.44 -7.19 10.50
N ARG A 29 -23.27 -7.56 11.03
CA ARG A 29 -21.99 -6.89 10.73
C ARG A 29 -21.65 -6.98 9.24
N ASN A 30 -21.93 -8.11 8.60
CA ASN A 30 -21.76 -8.27 7.16
C ASN A 30 -22.76 -7.43 6.37
N ARG A 31 -24.03 -7.36 6.78
CA ARG A 31 -25.06 -6.52 6.15
C ARG A 31 -24.67 -5.05 6.15
N VAL A 32 -24.29 -4.51 7.31
CA VAL A 32 -23.91 -3.09 7.47
C VAL A 32 -22.45 -2.81 7.07
N LYS A 33 -21.74 -3.81 6.53
CA LYS A 33 -20.34 -3.73 6.10
C LYS A 33 -19.42 -3.14 7.19
N GLY A 34 -19.66 -3.50 8.44
CA GLY A 34 -18.85 -3.10 9.60
C GLY A 34 -19.15 -1.73 10.21
N VAL A 35 -20.23 -1.04 9.82
CA VAL A 35 -20.68 0.20 10.48
C VAL A 35 -21.47 -0.14 11.76
N SER A 36 -20.79 -0.09 12.91
CA SER A 36 -21.40 -0.38 14.22
C SER A 36 -21.50 0.84 15.16
N ALA A 37 -21.02 2.00 14.72
CA ALA A 37 -21.05 3.25 15.47
C ALA A 37 -21.62 4.38 14.61
N LYS A 38 -22.32 5.33 15.25
CA LYS A 38 -22.95 6.46 14.56
C LYS A 38 -21.88 7.42 14.05
N PRO A 39 -21.82 7.70 12.74
CA PRO A 39 -20.98 8.78 12.22
C PRO A 39 -21.43 10.12 12.83
N PHE A 40 -20.46 10.97 13.20
CA PHE A 40 -20.74 12.28 13.81
C PHE A 40 -20.07 13.44 13.06
N ILE A 41 -19.10 13.15 12.18
CA ILE A 41 -18.46 14.12 11.27
C ILE A 41 -18.56 13.57 9.85
N GLU A 42 -18.92 14.43 8.91
CA GLU A 42 -18.86 14.15 7.48
C GLU A 42 -17.42 14.25 6.97
N THR A 43 -16.99 13.24 6.21
CA THR A 43 -15.66 13.18 5.61
C THR A 43 -15.77 12.85 4.13
N LEU A 44 -14.86 13.43 3.33
CA LEU A 44 -14.79 13.14 1.90
C LEU A 44 -14.15 11.75 1.69
N PRO A 45 -14.75 10.87 0.86
CA PRO A 45 -14.18 9.56 0.56
C PRO A 45 -12.97 9.71 -0.39
N SER A 46 -11.81 10.00 0.19
CA SER A 46 -10.54 10.20 -0.51
C SER A 46 -9.38 9.42 0.15
N ILE A 47 -8.15 9.66 -0.31
CA ILE A 47 -6.91 9.06 0.20
C ILE A 47 -6.02 10.17 0.76
N ASP A 48 -5.53 9.99 1.98
CA ASP A 48 -4.47 10.83 2.53
C ASP A 48 -3.12 10.42 1.91
N ALA A 49 -2.53 11.31 1.14
CA ALA A 49 -1.30 11.04 0.39
C ALA A 49 -0.06 10.84 1.29
N LEU A 50 -0.01 11.50 2.46
CA LEU A 50 1.13 11.36 3.37
C LEU A 50 1.13 9.98 4.03
N HIS A 51 0.00 9.58 4.61
CA HIS A 51 -0.08 8.26 5.25
C HIS A 51 -0.08 7.12 4.23
N CYS A 52 -0.56 7.35 3.00
CA CYS A 52 -0.38 6.43 1.88
C CYS A 52 1.11 6.15 1.61
N ASP A 53 1.92 7.20 1.47
CA ASP A 53 3.37 7.06 1.26
C ASP A 53 4.06 6.30 2.38
N ILE A 54 3.75 6.64 3.64
CA ILE A 54 4.36 6.00 4.81
C ILE A 54 3.95 4.52 4.87
N GLY A 55 2.67 4.21 4.64
CA GLY A 55 2.14 2.85 4.67
C GLY A 55 2.73 1.98 3.57
N ASN A 56 2.78 2.49 2.34
CA ASN A 56 3.36 1.77 1.21
C ASN A 56 4.87 1.56 1.40
N ALA A 57 5.61 2.57 1.87
CA ALA A 57 7.05 2.42 2.14
C ALA A 57 7.34 1.40 3.25
N ALA A 58 6.53 1.36 4.31
CA ALA A 58 6.64 0.33 5.34
C ALA A 58 6.38 -1.08 4.78
N GLU A 59 5.45 -1.21 3.83
CA GLU A 59 5.16 -2.48 3.16
C GLU A 59 6.32 -2.92 2.25
N PHE A 60 6.91 -2.00 1.46
CA PHE A 60 8.10 -2.28 0.65
C PHE A 60 9.32 -2.64 1.52
N TYR A 61 9.54 -1.92 2.62
CA TYR A 61 10.58 -2.28 3.58
C TYR A 61 10.39 -3.71 4.10
N ARG A 62 9.14 -4.12 4.36
CA ARG A 62 8.84 -5.50 4.75
C ARG A 62 9.08 -6.50 3.62
N ILE A 63 8.76 -6.16 2.37
CA ILE A 63 9.10 -6.99 1.21
C ILE A 63 10.61 -7.20 1.14
N PHE A 64 11.42 -6.13 1.23
CA PHE A 64 12.89 -6.22 1.22
C PHE A 64 13.43 -7.19 2.28
N GLN A 65 12.94 -7.10 3.51
CA GLN A 65 13.32 -8.04 4.58
C GLN A 65 13.01 -9.50 4.25
N LEU A 66 11.86 -9.75 3.61
CA LEU A 66 11.40 -11.10 3.28
C LEU A 66 12.12 -11.68 2.07
N GLU A 67 12.51 -10.84 1.12
CA GLU A 67 13.34 -11.24 -0.03
C GLU A 67 14.76 -11.59 0.40
N ILE A 68 15.39 -10.80 1.27
CA ILE A 68 16.71 -11.10 1.87
C ILE A 68 16.67 -12.46 2.59
N GLY A 69 15.57 -12.76 3.25
CA GLY A 69 15.37 -14.01 3.99
C GLY A 69 14.91 -15.20 3.17
N GLU A 70 14.68 -15.02 1.86
CA GLU A 70 14.07 -16.02 0.98
C GLU A 70 12.85 -16.73 1.60
N VAL A 71 11.95 -15.97 2.23
CA VAL A 71 10.82 -16.55 3.01
C VAL A 71 9.90 -17.44 2.16
N TYR A 72 9.92 -17.27 0.84
CA TYR A 72 9.20 -18.10 -0.11
C TYR A 72 9.75 -19.54 -0.18
N LYS A 73 11.01 -19.78 0.23
CA LYS A 73 11.60 -21.12 0.43
C LYS A 73 11.43 -21.60 1.87
N ASN A 74 11.54 -20.70 2.85
CA ASN A 74 11.40 -21.02 4.27
C ASN A 74 10.22 -20.26 4.92
N PRO A 75 8.97 -20.73 4.76
CA PRO A 75 7.79 -20.03 5.25
C PRO A 75 7.73 -19.94 6.78
N ASN A 76 8.33 -20.90 7.48
CA ASN A 76 8.27 -21.08 8.92
C ASN A 76 9.44 -20.41 9.67
N ALA A 77 10.14 -19.47 9.03
CA ALA A 77 11.25 -18.75 9.66
C ALA A 77 10.86 -18.11 11.00
N THR A 78 11.71 -18.35 11.99
CA THR A 78 11.60 -17.93 13.39
C THR A 78 11.65 -16.41 13.54
N LYS A 79 11.32 -15.93 14.75
CA LYS A 79 11.38 -14.50 15.08
C LYS A 79 12.83 -14.00 15.04
N GLU A 80 13.76 -14.82 15.47
CA GLU A 80 15.20 -14.56 15.51
C GLU A 80 15.77 -14.42 14.10
N GLU A 81 15.41 -15.31 13.18
CA GLU A 81 15.82 -15.22 11.77
C GLU A 81 15.27 -13.95 11.11
N ARG A 82 13.99 -13.64 11.32
CA ARG A 82 13.38 -12.41 10.79
C ARG A 82 14.07 -11.15 11.33
N LYS A 83 14.51 -11.17 12.60
CA LYS A 83 15.28 -10.07 13.21
C LYS A 83 16.69 -9.97 12.61
N LYS A 84 17.32 -11.10 12.25
CA LYS A 84 18.61 -11.10 11.53
C LYS A 84 18.47 -10.45 10.15
N TRP A 85 17.44 -10.79 9.38
CA TRP A 85 17.20 -10.19 8.05
C TRP A 85 16.96 -8.68 8.13
N GLN A 86 16.21 -8.24 9.14
CA GLN A 86 16.05 -6.80 9.43
C GLN A 86 17.40 -6.13 9.70
N THR A 87 18.23 -6.72 10.56
CA THR A 87 19.56 -6.18 10.88
C THR A 87 20.46 -6.08 9.65
N ILE A 88 20.40 -7.08 8.75
CA ILE A 88 21.14 -7.08 7.48
C ILE A 88 20.69 -5.91 6.59
N LEU A 89 19.37 -5.77 6.39
CA LEU A 89 18.81 -4.68 5.59
C LEU A 89 19.19 -3.31 6.17
N ASP A 90 19.03 -3.14 7.48
CA ASP A 90 19.33 -1.89 8.19
C ASP A 90 20.81 -1.49 8.07
N LYS A 91 21.72 -2.46 8.22
CA LYS A 91 23.15 -2.22 8.02
C LYS A 91 23.45 -1.81 6.59
N HIS A 92 22.86 -2.50 5.61
CA HIS A 92 23.09 -2.22 4.20
C HIS A 92 22.56 -0.83 3.79
N LEU A 93 21.33 -0.49 4.16
CA LEU A 93 20.74 0.83 3.90
C LEU A 93 21.52 1.96 4.59
N ARG A 94 22.09 1.71 5.77
CA ARG A 94 22.95 2.69 6.43
C ARG A 94 24.24 2.94 5.66
N THR A 95 24.89 1.89 5.17
CA THR A 95 26.17 2.00 4.46
C THR A 95 26.01 2.54 3.05
N LYS A 96 25.01 2.07 2.29
CA LYS A 96 24.83 2.41 0.86
C LYS A 96 23.96 3.65 0.63
N MET A 97 22.94 3.84 1.47
CA MET A 97 21.94 4.91 1.29
C MET A 97 22.02 6.00 2.37
N ASN A 98 22.95 5.88 3.33
CA ASN A 98 23.04 6.76 4.51
C ASN A 98 21.71 6.87 5.28
N LEU A 99 20.95 5.76 5.32
CA LEU A 99 19.67 5.68 6.01
C LEU A 99 19.84 5.03 7.38
N LYS A 100 19.68 5.83 8.44
CA LYS A 100 19.70 5.31 9.82
C LYS A 100 18.40 4.57 10.11
N PRO A 101 18.46 3.37 10.73
CA PRO A 101 17.26 2.64 11.13
C PRO A 101 16.37 3.47 12.05
N ILE A 102 15.06 3.33 11.87
CA ILE A 102 14.03 4.05 12.64
C ILE A 102 13.03 3.06 13.22
N MET A 103 12.48 3.37 14.38
CA MET A 103 11.47 2.52 15.01
C MET A 103 10.13 2.54 14.27
N ARG A 104 9.72 3.70 13.78
CA ARG A 104 8.46 3.89 13.05
C ARG A 104 8.74 4.65 11.75
N MET A 105 8.25 4.11 10.65
CA MET A 105 8.35 4.72 9.33
C MET A 105 7.80 6.15 9.35
N ASN A 106 8.56 7.10 8.80
CA ASN A 106 8.15 8.49 8.65
C ASN A 106 8.27 8.91 7.17
N GLY A 107 7.68 10.06 6.82
CA GLY A 107 7.64 10.53 5.43
C GLY A 107 9.02 10.80 4.82
N ASN A 108 9.99 11.26 5.61
CA ASN A 108 11.35 11.51 5.12
C ASN A 108 12.08 10.22 4.76
N PHE A 109 11.97 9.19 5.61
CA PHE A 109 12.52 7.88 5.33
C PHE A 109 11.82 7.22 4.15
N ALA A 110 10.48 7.29 4.10
CA ALA A 110 9.69 6.77 2.98
C ALA A 110 10.15 7.36 1.64
N ARG A 111 10.34 8.68 1.56
CA ARG A 111 10.83 9.35 0.33
C ARG A 111 12.20 8.86 -0.11
N LYS A 112 13.12 8.59 0.83
CA LYS A 112 14.47 8.12 0.52
C LYS A 112 14.53 6.60 0.23
N LEU A 113 13.62 5.82 0.81
CA LEU A 113 13.55 4.37 0.60
C LEU A 113 12.89 4.03 -0.74
N MET A 114 11.87 4.79 -1.13
CA MET A 114 11.10 4.52 -2.34
C MET A 114 11.78 5.15 -3.57
N THR A 115 12.96 4.63 -3.93
CA THR A 115 13.73 5.06 -5.11
C THR A 115 14.30 3.87 -5.87
N LYS A 116 14.71 4.10 -7.12
CA LYS A 116 15.31 3.09 -7.98
C LYS A 116 16.67 2.63 -7.44
N GLU A 117 17.48 3.56 -6.96
CA GLU A 117 18.81 3.30 -6.38
C GLU A 117 18.69 2.42 -5.13
N THR A 118 17.66 2.64 -4.31
CA THR A 118 17.44 1.83 -3.12
C THR A 118 17.14 0.37 -3.48
N VAL A 119 16.25 0.12 -4.44
CA VAL A 119 15.92 -1.25 -4.84
C VAL A 119 17.10 -1.93 -5.53
N GLU A 120 17.90 -1.20 -6.31
CA GLU A 120 19.13 -1.71 -6.91
C GLU A 120 20.15 -2.11 -5.84
N SER A 121 20.36 -1.27 -4.83
CA SER A 121 21.21 -1.58 -3.68
C SER A 121 20.70 -2.81 -2.93
N VAL A 122 19.40 -2.88 -2.61
CA VAL A 122 18.82 -4.04 -1.91
C VAL A 122 18.98 -5.33 -2.71
N CYS A 123 18.91 -5.27 -4.05
CA CYS A 123 19.10 -6.43 -4.91
C CYS A 123 20.52 -7.04 -4.78
N GLU A 124 21.54 -6.28 -4.34
CA GLU A 124 22.87 -6.82 -4.02
C GLU A 124 22.83 -7.87 -2.90
N LEU A 125 21.79 -7.86 -2.05
CA LEU A 125 21.60 -8.82 -0.96
C LEU A 125 20.79 -10.06 -1.37
N LEU A 126 20.24 -10.10 -2.59
CA LEU A 126 19.39 -11.19 -3.07
C LEU A 126 20.21 -12.16 -3.92
N HIS A 127 20.10 -13.46 -3.64
CA HIS A 127 20.81 -14.51 -4.38
C HIS A 127 20.13 -14.91 -5.70
N CYS A 128 18.83 -14.65 -5.85
CA CYS A 128 18.05 -15.09 -7.01
C CYS A 128 17.79 -13.94 -7.99
N GLU A 129 18.36 -14.03 -9.19
CA GLU A 129 18.22 -13.01 -10.25
C GLU A 129 16.76 -12.77 -10.64
N GLU A 130 15.95 -13.83 -10.75
CA GLU A 130 14.53 -13.71 -11.06
C GLU A 130 13.78 -12.86 -10.01
N ARG A 131 14.15 -13.01 -8.73
CA ARG A 131 13.59 -12.20 -7.63
C ARG A 131 14.05 -10.75 -7.72
N GLN A 132 15.31 -10.51 -8.09
CA GLN A 132 15.83 -9.16 -8.30
C GLN A 132 15.06 -8.44 -9.41
N VAL A 133 14.80 -9.11 -10.54
CA VAL A 133 14.00 -8.56 -11.65
C VAL A 133 12.58 -8.22 -11.18
N ALA A 134 11.91 -9.16 -10.50
CA ALA A 134 10.55 -8.92 -9.98
C ALA A 134 10.50 -7.76 -8.98
N LEU A 135 11.50 -7.63 -8.10
CA LEU A 135 11.55 -6.55 -7.11
C LEU A 135 11.79 -5.18 -7.76
N LYS A 136 12.68 -5.12 -8.76
CA LYS A 136 12.95 -3.91 -9.55
C LYS A 136 11.72 -3.49 -10.36
N GLU A 137 11.04 -4.43 -11.02
CA GLU A 137 9.80 -4.16 -11.74
C GLU A 137 8.70 -3.63 -10.80
N LEU A 138 8.57 -4.22 -9.60
CA LEU A 138 7.60 -3.75 -8.61
C LEU A 138 7.86 -2.30 -8.19
N MET A 139 9.13 -1.94 -7.94
CA MET A 139 9.50 -0.57 -7.59
C MET A 139 9.30 0.38 -8.78
N ASP A 140 9.67 0.00 -9.99
CA ASP A 140 9.49 0.81 -11.20
C ASP A 140 8.02 1.17 -11.43
N LEU A 141 7.12 0.19 -11.32
CA LEU A 141 5.67 0.42 -11.40
C LEU A 141 5.18 1.35 -10.28
N TYR A 142 5.67 1.16 -9.05
CA TYR A 142 5.33 2.06 -7.94
C TYR A 142 5.75 3.51 -8.24
N LEU A 143 6.96 3.72 -8.75
CA LEU A 143 7.49 5.04 -9.08
C LEU A 143 6.75 5.70 -10.24
N LYS A 144 6.21 4.92 -11.19
CA LYS A 144 5.35 5.43 -12.27
C LYS A 144 3.96 5.84 -11.77
N MET A 145 3.41 5.12 -10.80
CA MET A 145 2.09 5.45 -10.24
C MET A 145 2.15 6.58 -9.21
N LYS A 146 3.22 6.66 -8.42
CA LYS A 146 3.33 7.57 -7.27
C LYS A 146 3.08 9.05 -7.56
N PRO A 147 3.61 9.65 -8.64
CA PRO A 147 3.36 11.06 -8.95
C PRO A 147 1.87 11.38 -9.07
N VAL A 148 1.04 10.44 -9.52
CA VAL A 148 -0.36 10.65 -9.84
C VAL A 148 -1.18 11.00 -8.58
N TRP A 149 -0.96 10.32 -7.44
CA TRP A 149 -1.65 10.66 -6.19
C TRP A 149 -0.92 11.72 -5.34
N ARG A 150 0.28 12.17 -5.76
CA ARG A 150 1.10 13.12 -5.00
C ARG A 150 1.17 14.52 -5.59
N SER A 151 1.06 14.63 -6.90
CA SER A 151 1.05 15.89 -7.61
C SER A 151 -0.12 16.76 -7.15
N SER A 152 0.08 18.08 -7.20
CA SER A 152 -1.00 19.04 -6.94
C SER A 152 -1.99 19.06 -8.10
N CYS A 153 -1.54 18.89 -9.34
CA CYS A 153 -2.39 18.80 -10.53
C CYS A 153 -1.87 17.72 -11.51
N PRO A 154 -2.20 16.43 -11.32
CA PRO A 154 -1.65 15.32 -12.10
C PRO A 154 -1.98 15.42 -13.61
N ALA A 155 -3.13 16.00 -13.97
CA ALA A 155 -3.52 16.21 -15.36
C ALA A 155 -2.59 17.18 -16.13
N LYS A 156 -1.84 18.03 -15.42
CA LYS A 156 -0.86 18.97 -16.02
C LYS A 156 0.58 18.52 -15.79
N GLU A 157 0.88 18.05 -14.59
CA GLU A 157 2.24 17.73 -14.17
C GLU A 157 2.70 16.34 -14.64
N CYS A 158 1.79 15.37 -14.76
CA CYS A 158 2.11 14.00 -15.16
C CYS A 158 0.99 13.31 -15.97
N PRO A 159 0.50 13.93 -17.07
CA PRO A 159 -0.66 13.45 -17.83
C PRO A 159 -0.49 12.03 -18.40
N GLU A 160 0.71 11.68 -18.86
CA GLU A 160 1.01 10.34 -19.38
C GLU A 160 0.88 9.26 -18.30
N LEU A 161 1.42 9.54 -17.10
CA LEU A 161 1.34 8.62 -15.97
C LEU A 161 -0.10 8.48 -15.45
N LEU A 162 -0.87 9.56 -15.46
CA LEU A 162 -2.29 9.53 -15.13
C LEU A 162 -3.06 8.64 -16.11
N CYS A 163 -2.84 8.81 -17.42
CA CYS A 163 -3.49 8.01 -18.46
C CYS A 163 -3.13 6.51 -18.35
N GLN A 164 -1.88 6.20 -17.99
CA GLN A 164 -1.38 4.81 -17.88
C GLN A 164 -1.63 4.19 -16.50
N TYR A 165 -2.22 4.93 -15.54
CA TYR A 165 -2.32 4.49 -14.15
C TYR A 165 -3.01 3.14 -14.01
N SER A 166 -4.15 2.94 -14.70
CA SER A 166 -4.93 1.69 -14.64
C SER A 166 -4.15 0.49 -15.16
N TYR A 167 -3.33 0.68 -16.21
CA TYR A 167 -2.46 -0.36 -16.73
C TYR A 167 -1.34 -0.69 -15.73
N HIS A 168 -0.67 0.33 -15.18
CA HIS A 168 0.38 0.14 -14.18
C HIS A 168 -0.14 -0.52 -12.91
N SER A 169 -1.34 -0.15 -12.42
CA SER A 169 -1.93 -0.74 -11.22
C SER A 169 -2.34 -2.20 -11.44
N GLN A 170 -2.86 -2.53 -12.62
CA GLN A 170 -3.17 -3.91 -13.00
C GLN A 170 -1.89 -4.78 -13.02
N ARG A 171 -0.83 -4.30 -13.68
CA ARG A 171 0.44 -5.02 -13.75
C ARG A 171 1.08 -5.18 -12.36
N PHE A 172 1.01 -4.13 -11.53
CA PHE A 172 1.49 -4.18 -10.15
C PHE A 172 0.75 -5.25 -9.34
N ALA A 173 -0.59 -5.29 -9.43
CA ALA A 173 -1.41 -6.29 -8.75
C ALA A 173 -1.12 -7.71 -9.25
N GLU A 174 -0.93 -7.90 -10.55
CA GLU A 174 -0.53 -9.17 -11.15
C GLU A 174 0.80 -9.66 -10.57
N LEU A 175 1.80 -8.78 -10.51
CA LEU A 175 3.12 -9.10 -9.97
C LEU A 175 3.03 -9.49 -8.48
N LEU A 176 2.21 -8.79 -7.69
CA LEU A 176 1.94 -9.17 -6.30
C LEU A 176 1.29 -10.56 -6.19
N SER A 177 0.30 -10.85 -7.03
CA SER A 177 -0.46 -12.10 -7.00
C SER A 177 0.32 -13.32 -7.49
N THR A 178 1.35 -13.09 -8.31
CA THR A 178 2.18 -14.14 -8.92
C THR A 178 3.50 -14.27 -8.17
N LYS A 179 4.41 -13.30 -8.33
CA LYS A 179 5.76 -13.34 -7.76
C LYS A 179 5.76 -13.16 -6.24
N PHE A 180 4.79 -12.45 -5.67
CA PHE A 180 4.72 -12.23 -4.21
C PHE A 180 3.54 -12.96 -3.54
N LYS A 181 3.02 -14.03 -4.19
CA LYS A 181 1.87 -14.82 -3.71
C LYS A 181 2.06 -15.33 -2.28
N TYR A 182 3.28 -15.70 -1.89
CA TYR A 182 3.61 -16.17 -0.54
C TYR A 182 3.21 -15.16 0.56
N ARG A 183 3.13 -13.86 0.22
CA ARG A 183 2.71 -12.79 1.13
C ARG A 183 1.27 -12.36 0.89
N TYR A 184 0.82 -12.29 -0.37
CA TYR A 184 -0.45 -11.67 -0.76
C TYR A 184 -1.56 -12.66 -1.15
N GLY A 185 -1.37 -13.97 -0.99
CA GLY A 185 -2.36 -15.00 -1.36
C GLY A 185 -3.69 -14.98 -0.60
N GLY A 186 -3.89 -14.08 0.35
CA GLY A 186 -5.14 -13.90 1.08
C GLY A 186 -5.21 -12.64 1.95
N LYS A 187 -4.26 -11.71 1.78
CA LYS A 187 -4.19 -10.46 2.54
C LYS A 187 -3.54 -9.38 1.70
N ILE A 188 -3.96 -8.14 1.93
CA ILE A 188 -3.38 -6.94 1.32
C ILE A 188 -3.46 -5.80 2.32
N THR A 189 -2.55 -4.84 2.24
CA THR A 189 -2.62 -3.66 3.10
C THR A 189 -3.75 -2.73 2.62
N ASN A 190 -4.35 -1.98 3.56
CA ASN A 190 -5.39 -1.01 3.23
C ASN A 190 -4.91 0.02 2.21
N TYR A 191 -3.65 0.48 2.32
CA TYR A 191 -3.10 1.47 1.39
C TYR A 191 -2.76 0.90 0.02
N PHE A 192 -2.29 -0.34 -0.11
CA PHE A 192 -2.19 -0.97 -1.44
C PHE A 192 -3.57 -1.11 -2.08
N HIS A 193 -4.58 -1.59 -1.34
CA HIS A 193 -5.93 -1.66 -1.88
C HIS A 193 -6.43 -0.29 -2.36
N LYS A 194 -6.30 0.75 -1.53
CA LYS A 194 -6.71 2.12 -1.90
C LYS A 194 -5.97 2.64 -3.13
N THR A 195 -4.64 2.48 -3.15
CA THR A 195 -3.77 2.97 -4.23
C THR A 195 -4.07 2.28 -5.56
N LEU A 196 -4.30 0.97 -5.55
CA LEU A 196 -4.49 0.18 -6.76
C LEU A 196 -5.92 0.25 -7.31
N ALA A 197 -6.92 0.49 -6.45
CA ALA A 197 -8.34 0.41 -6.83
C ALA A 197 -9.02 1.75 -7.07
N HIS A 198 -8.67 2.80 -6.31
CA HIS A 198 -9.53 4.00 -6.22
C HIS A 198 -8.86 5.31 -6.68
N VAL A 199 -7.55 5.32 -6.92
CA VAL A 199 -6.83 6.56 -7.30
C VAL A 199 -7.38 7.20 -8.58
N PRO A 200 -7.62 6.47 -9.70
CA PRO A 200 -8.17 7.09 -10.90
C PRO A 200 -9.52 7.76 -10.67
N GLU A 201 -10.45 7.05 -9.99
CA GLU A 201 -11.80 7.54 -9.70
C GLU A 201 -11.77 8.79 -8.81
N ILE A 202 -10.86 8.85 -7.83
CA ILE A 202 -10.71 10.03 -6.96
C ILE A 202 -10.15 11.21 -7.74
N ILE A 203 -9.16 11.01 -8.63
CA ILE A 203 -8.58 12.10 -9.42
C ILE A 203 -9.57 12.63 -10.45
N GLU A 204 -10.35 11.76 -11.08
CA GLU A 204 -11.43 12.17 -11.99
C GLU A 204 -12.48 13.04 -11.26
N ARG A 205 -12.83 12.68 -10.02
CA ARG A 205 -13.80 13.43 -9.22
C ARG A 205 -13.26 14.74 -8.65
N ASP A 206 -12.07 14.71 -8.04
CA ASP A 206 -11.55 15.81 -7.21
C ASP A 206 -10.45 16.63 -7.92
N GLY A 207 -9.99 16.19 -9.10
CA GLY A 207 -8.88 16.77 -9.85
C GLY A 207 -7.49 16.50 -9.26
N SER A 208 -7.40 16.25 -7.96
CA SER A 208 -6.15 15.99 -7.24
C SER A 208 -6.38 15.19 -5.96
N ILE A 209 -5.35 14.45 -5.53
CA ILE A 209 -5.26 13.84 -4.20
C ILE A 209 -4.21 14.58 -3.37
N GLY A 210 -3.04 14.88 -3.96
CA GLY A 210 -1.89 15.44 -3.26
C GLY A 210 -2.13 16.85 -2.73
N ALA A 211 -2.98 17.64 -3.39
CA ALA A 211 -3.33 19.00 -2.96
C ALA A 211 -4.18 19.03 -1.66
N TRP A 212 -4.80 17.92 -1.29
CA TRP A 212 -5.68 17.79 -0.12
C TRP A 212 -5.02 17.03 1.04
N ALA A 213 -3.71 16.78 0.96
CA ALA A 213 -2.94 16.02 1.92
C ALA A 213 -2.36 16.85 3.07
#